data_AF-A0A4Q7LSK8-F1
#
_entry.id   AF-A0A4Q7LSK8-F1
#
_cell.length_a   1.000
_cell.length_b   1.000
_cell.length_c   1.000
_cell.angle_alpha   90.00
_cell.angle_beta   90.00
_cell.angle_gamma   90.00
#
_symmetry.space_group_name_H-M   'P 1'
#
loop_
_entity.id
_entity.type
_entity.pdbx_description
1 polymer ?
#
loop_
_entity_poly.entity_id
_entity_poly.type
_entity_poly.pdbx_seq_one_letter_code
_entity_poly.pdbx_strand_id
1 'polypeptide(L)'
;MLIFRQLFDTTSSTYTYLLADRDSGEAVLIDPVFEQLRRDTTLLRELGLRLVATLDTHVHADHVTAAWLLRERLGSRIAVAAVAGAAGTDLALRHGERISLGTRWLEVRATPGHTDGCLSYVLDDRSMVFTGDALLIRGCGRTDFQQGSPQRLYRSVHEQLLSLPDDCAIYPGHDYRGLSVSSVAEERRLNPRLGGDASEGDFTGHMLNLALPHPKQMAVAVPANLQCGRPEGERQPPADPDWASLTWAFGGYWEVQPAVLEDLGPLVQVVDVREASEVGEHADALGHIAGSINLPLGELPARVAELDAARPVVTVCRSGARSAQAAVLLQKAGLSRVANLAGGLLRWRGQGHPVVGSGD
;
A
#
# COMPACT_ATOMS: atom_id res chain seq x y z
N MET A 1 -14.26 15.18 -5.80
CA MET A 1 -13.52 14.57 -6.95
C MET A 1 -12.84 13.26 -6.52
N LEU A 2 -12.68 12.23 -7.36
CA LEU A 2 -12.03 10.97 -6.94
C LEU A 2 -10.49 11.09 -6.89
N ILE A 3 -9.89 10.64 -5.79
CA ILE A 3 -8.48 10.27 -5.69
C ILE A 3 -8.41 8.75 -5.86
N PHE A 4 -7.55 8.30 -6.77
CA PHE A 4 -7.35 6.89 -7.05
C PHE A 4 -5.86 6.53 -7.05
N ARG A 5 -5.49 5.45 -6.37
CA ARG A 5 -4.16 4.82 -6.46
C ARG A 5 -4.32 3.31 -6.55
N GLN A 6 -3.60 2.71 -7.48
CA GLN A 6 -3.37 1.27 -7.56
C GLN A 6 -1.96 1.00 -7.02
N LEU A 7 -1.87 0.13 -6.02
CA LEU A 7 -0.64 -0.29 -5.37
C LEU A 7 -0.44 -1.78 -5.64
N PHE A 8 0.81 -2.23 -5.73
CA PHE A 8 1.13 -3.61 -6.08
C PHE A 8 2.03 -4.23 -5.01
N ASP A 9 1.65 -5.39 -4.48
CA ASP A 9 2.53 -6.25 -3.72
C ASP A 9 3.21 -7.26 -4.64
N THR A 10 4.54 -7.23 -4.69
CA THR A 10 5.32 -8.10 -5.59
C THR A 10 5.40 -9.56 -5.12
N THR A 11 5.10 -9.84 -3.85
CA THR A 11 5.24 -11.17 -3.26
C THR A 11 4.06 -12.06 -3.63
N SER A 12 2.84 -11.55 -3.47
CA SER A 12 1.60 -12.23 -3.83
C SER A 12 1.06 -11.84 -5.21
N SER A 13 1.65 -10.80 -5.84
CA SER A 13 1.15 -10.19 -7.08
C SER A 13 -0.23 -9.55 -6.93
N THR A 14 -0.55 -9.07 -5.72
CA THR A 14 -1.84 -8.48 -5.36
C THR A 14 -1.87 -7.00 -5.70
N TYR A 15 -2.98 -6.55 -6.25
CA TYR A 15 -3.33 -5.14 -6.31
C TYR A 15 -4.15 -4.73 -5.09
N THR A 16 -3.73 -3.63 -4.47
CA THR A 16 -4.49 -2.91 -3.45
C THR A 16 -4.95 -1.58 -4.04
N TYR A 17 -6.21 -1.19 -3.81
CA TYR A 17 -6.78 0.04 -4.37
C TYR A 17 -7.18 1.04 -3.31
N LEU A 18 -6.58 2.23 -3.35
CA LEU A 18 -6.98 3.37 -2.52
C LEU A 18 -7.91 4.27 -3.33
N LEU A 19 -9.13 4.44 -2.83
CA LEU A 19 -10.12 5.37 -3.36
C LEU A 19 -10.45 6.38 -2.28
N ALA A 20 -10.51 7.66 -2.64
CA ALA A 20 -10.95 8.69 -1.71
C ALA A 20 -11.74 9.78 -2.39
N ASP A 21 -12.70 10.34 -1.66
CA ASP A 21 -13.32 11.59 -2.03
C ASP A 21 -12.43 12.75 -1.60
N ARG A 22 -11.94 13.51 -2.58
CA ARG A 22 -11.03 14.64 -2.37
C ARG A 22 -11.59 15.69 -1.41
N ASP A 23 -12.89 15.91 -1.46
CA ASP A 23 -13.51 17.06 -0.78
C ASP A 23 -13.71 16.75 0.72
N SER A 24 -14.08 15.50 1.05
CA SER A 24 -14.22 15.05 2.43
C SER A 24 -12.93 14.48 3.04
N GLY A 25 -11.99 14.03 2.19
CA GLY A 25 -10.81 13.27 2.60
C GLY A 25 -11.11 11.83 3.04
N GLU A 26 -12.37 11.37 2.97
CA GLU A 26 -12.74 9.99 3.31
C GLU A 26 -12.26 9.01 2.25
N ALA A 27 -11.65 7.93 2.71
CA ALA A 27 -11.01 6.94 1.86
C ALA A 27 -11.42 5.51 2.22
N VAL A 28 -11.43 4.63 1.22
CA VAL A 28 -11.47 3.18 1.38
C VAL A 28 -10.24 2.55 0.76
N LEU A 29 -9.84 1.40 1.30
CA LEU A 29 -8.74 0.59 0.78
C LEU A 29 -9.25 -0.81 0.47
N ILE A 30 -9.15 -1.23 -0.79
CA ILE A 30 -9.60 -2.54 -1.27
C ILE A 30 -8.41 -3.50 -1.30
N ASP A 31 -8.57 -4.70 -0.74
CA ASP A 31 -7.59 -5.79 -0.67
C ASP A 31 -6.21 -5.35 -0.10
N PRO A 32 -6.15 -4.81 1.14
CA PRO A 32 -4.88 -4.38 1.74
C PRO A 32 -4.03 -5.57 2.19
N VAL A 33 -2.72 -5.55 1.90
CA VAL A 33 -1.80 -6.65 2.20
C VAL A 33 -1.05 -6.41 3.52
N PHE A 34 -0.98 -7.42 4.40
CA PHE A 34 -0.39 -7.36 5.74
C PHE A 34 1.02 -6.75 5.75
N GLU A 35 1.90 -7.24 4.88
CA GLU A 35 3.29 -6.78 4.75
C GLU A 35 3.40 -5.33 4.25
N GLN A 36 2.34 -4.80 3.63
CA GLN A 36 2.27 -3.45 3.06
C GLN A 36 1.66 -2.41 4.02
N LEU A 37 1.36 -2.77 5.27
CA LEU A 37 0.78 -1.87 6.26
C LEU A 37 1.51 -0.52 6.39
N ARG A 38 2.85 -0.54 6.39
CA ARG A 38 3.65 0.70 6.46
C ARG A 38 3.45 1.56 5.21
N ARG A 39 3.49 0.95 4.02
CA ARG A 39 3.28 1.65 2.74
C ARG A 39 1.91 2.32 2.72
N ASP A 40 0.87 1.58 3.10
CA ASP A 40 -0.52 2.02 2.96
C ASP A 40 -0.87 3.10 3.99
N THR A 41 -0.44 2.95 5.25
CA THR A 41 -0.64 3.98 6.29
C THR A 41 0.14 5.27 5.98
N THR A 42 1.36 5.15 5.46
CA THR A 42 2.15 6.31 5.01
C THR A 42 1.47 7.05 3.86
N LEU A 43 0.92 6.34 2.87
CA LEU A 43 0.24 6.97 1.74
C LEU A 43 -1.02 7.73 2.16
N LEU A 44 -1.83 7.14 3.04
CA LEU A 44 -3.02 7.79 3.61
C LEU A 44 -2.64 9.09 4.33
N ARG A 45 -1.60 9.05 5.18
CA ARG A 45 -1.08 10.22 5.90
C ARG A 45 -0.61 11.32 4.94
N GLU A 46 0.21 10.98 3.96
CA GLU A 46 0.79 11.97 3.03
C GLU A 46 -0.26 12.62 2.12
N LEU A 47 -1.33 11.88 1.80
CA LEU A 47 -2.45 12.43 1.05
C LEU A 47 -3.48 13.15 1.93
N GLY A 48 -3.30 13.17 3.25
CA GLY A 48 -4.23 13.80 4.19
C GLY A 48 -5.60 13.10 4.25
N LEU A 49 -5.64 11.77 4.09
CA LEU A 49 -6.85 10.99 3.97
C LEU A 49 -7.20 10.27 5.26
N ARG A 50 -8.51 10.14 5.53
CA ARG A 50 -9.06 9.34 6.63
C ARG A 50 -9.65 8.04 6.09
N LEU A 51 -9.06 6.92 6.47
CA LEU A 51 -9.55 5.60 6.09
C LEU A 51 -10.83 5.24 6.86
N VAL A 52 -11.96 5.14 6.16
CA VAL A 52 -13.26 4.81 6.76
C VAL A 52 -13.54 3.31 6.78
N ALA A 53 -13.06 2.58 5.77
CA ALA A 53 -13.20 1.13 5.70
C ALA A 53 -12.09 0.47 4.85
N THR A 54 -11.75 -0.75 5.22
CA THR A 54 -11.03 -1.70 4.36
C THR A 54 -12.02 -2.71 3.79
N LEU A 55 -11.93 -2.98 2.49
CA LEU A 55 -12.84 -3.88 1.79
C LEU A 55 -12.04 -5.05 1.23
N ASP A 56 -12.19 -6.25 1.80
CA ASP A 56 -11.66 -7.46 1.17
C ASP A 56 -12.69 -7.97 0.15
N THR A 57 -12.26 -8.21 -1.08
CA THR A 57 -13.11 -8.77 -2.15
C THR A 57 -13.47 -10.22 -1.86
N HIS A 58 -12.62 -10.95 -1.13
CA HIS A 58 -12.85 -12.32 -0.69
C HIS A 58 -11.87 -12.71 0.43
N VAL A 59 -12.03 -13.90 1.01
CA VAL A 59 -11.02 -14.45 1.92
C VAL A 59 -9.83 -14.91 1.08
N HIS A 60 -8.74 -14.14 1.08
CA HIS A 60 -7.55 -14.41 0.26
C HIS A 60 -6.82 -15.69 0.68
N ALA A 61 -6.18 -16.37 -0.28
CA ALA A 61 -5.42 -17.61 -0.07
C ALA A 61 -3.92 -17.46 -0.32
N ASP A 62 -3.50 -16.32 -0.85
CA ASP A 62 -2.14 -16.02 -1.31
C ASP A 62 -1.41 -15.01 -0.39
N HIS A 63 -2.16 -14.16 0.33
CA HIS A 63 -1.65 -13.21 1.31
C HIS A 63 -2.58 -13.09 2.52
N VAL A 64 -2.08 -12.50 3.60
CA VAL A 64 -2.94 -12.11 4.74
C VAL A 64 -3.36 -10.66 4.59
N THR A 65 -4.63 -10.38 4.83
CA THR A 65 -5.17 -9.01 4.77
C THR A 65 -4.60 -8.17 5.92
N ALA A 66 -4.37 -6.87 5.67
CA ALA A 66 -4.01 -5.91 6.71
C ALA A 66 -5.22 -5.29 7.42
N ALA A 67 -6.46 -5.71 7.08
CA ALA A 67 -7.69 -5.09 7.54
C ALA A 67 -7.74 -4.91 9.08
N TRP A 68 -7.41 -5.96 9.85
CA TRP A 68 -7.34 -5.86 11.31
C TRP A 68 -6.34 -4.81 11.79
N LEU A 69 -5.12 -4.81 11.26
CA LEU A 69 -4.08 -3.86 11.67
C LEU A 69 -4.42 -2.42 11.29
N LEU A 70 -5.07 -2.20 10.15
CA LEU A 70 -5.54 -0.89 9.73
C LEU A 70 -6.66 -0.39 10.62
N ARG A 71 -7.60 -1.25 11.04
CA ARG A 71 -8.60 -0.90 12.05
C ARG A 71 -7.96 -0.49 13.37
N GLU A 72 -7.05 -1.30 13.91
CA GLU A 72 -6.43 -1.00 15.22
C GLU A 72 -5.59 0.29 15.17
N ARG A 73 -4.93 0.59 14.04
CA ARG A 73 -4.08 1.78 13.91
C ARG A 73 -4.84 3.05 13.54
N LEU A 74 -5.87 2.95 12.70
CA LEU A 74 -6.53 4.10 12.07
C LEU A 74 -8.03 4.22 12.37
N GLY A 75 -8.63 3.21 13.03
CA GLY A 75 -10.05 3.18 13.35
C GLY A 75 -10.97 2.88 12.16
N SER A 76 -10.44 2.35 11.06
CA SER A 76 -11.24 1.96 9.88
C SER A 76 -12.13 0.75 10.17
N ARG A 77 -13.30 0.65 9.53
CA ARG A 77 -14.17 -0.54 9.63
C ARG A 77 -13.70 -1.65 8.70
N ILE A 78 -13.80 -2.90 9.13
CA ILE A 78 -13.48 -4.08 8.30
C ILE A 78 -14.75 -4.55 7.59
N ALA A 79 -14.71 -4.56 6.26
CA ALA A 79 -15.81 -5.04 5.42
C ALA A 79 -15.40 -6.26 4.59
N VAL A 80 -16.24 -7.29 4.66
CA VAL A 80 -16.10 -8.54 3.91
C VAL A 80 -17.49 -9.12 3.67
N ALA A 81 -17.62 -10.02 2.70
CA ALA A 81 -18.90 -10.67 2.41
C ALA A 81 -19.50 -11.35 3.66
N ALA A 82 -20.79 -11.12 3.89
CA ALA A 82 -21.51 -11.74 5.00
C ALA A 82 -21.44 -13.28 4.96
N VAL A 83 -21.41 -13.87 3.76
CA VAL A 83 -21.31 -15.32 3.56
C VAL A 83 -19.92 -15.89 3.88
N ALA A 84 -18.87 -15.06 3.92
CA ALA A 84 -17.53 -15.51 4.29
C ALA A 84 -17.44 -15.95 5.76
N GLY A 85 -18.32 -15.42 6.63
CA GLY A 85 -18.36 -15.80 8.05
C GLY A 85 -17.09 -15.44 8.82
N ALA A 86 -16.29 -14.48 8.35
CA ALA A 86 -15.05 -14.08 9.00
C ALA A 86 -15.34 -13.38 10.35
N ALA A 87 -14.64 -13.83 11.40
CA ALA A 87 -14.74 -13.27 12.73
C ALA A 87 -14.01 -11.92 12.81
N GLY A 88 -14.63 -10.95 13.47
CA GLY A 88 -14.08 -9.59 13.60
C GLY A 88 -14.53 -8.61 12.50
N THR A 89 -15.45 -9.02 11.63
CA THR A 89 -16.08 -8.19 10.61
C THR A 89 -16.97 -7.09 11.23
N ASP A 90 -16.75 -5.84 10.84
CA ASP A 90 -17.57 -4.68 11.26
C ASP A 90 -18.72 -4.39 10.28
N LEU A 91 -18.55 -4.79 9.02
CA LEU A 91 -19.47 -4.58 7.90
C LEU A 91 -19.62 -5.90 7.11
N ALA A 92 -20.64 -6.67 7.44
CA ALA A 92 -20.96 -7.92 6.75
C ALA A 92 -21.75 -7.64 5.46
N LEU A 93 -21.03 -7.52 4.34
CA LEU A 93 -21.56 -6.98 3.09
C LEU A 93 -22.45 -7.97 2.33
N ARG A 94 -23.48 -7.44 1.66
CA ARG A 94 -24.40 -8.18 0.78
C ARG A 94 -24.56 -7.49 -0.57
N HIS A 95 -24.99 -8.27 -1.57
CA HIS A 95 -25.31 -7.75 -2.90
C HIS A 95 -26.29 -6.56 -2.84
N GLY A 96 -26.00 -5.50 -3.58
CA GLY A 96 -26.82 -4.29 -3.69
C GLY A 96 -26.58 -3.25 -2.58
N GLU A 97 -25.79 -3.58 -1.55
CA GLU A 97 -25.40 -2.61 -0.53
C GLU A 97 -24.42 -1.57 -1.09
N ARG A 98 -24.24 -0.47 -0.36
CA ARG A 98 -23.35 0.63 -0.74
C ARG A 98 -22.37 0.96 0.38
N ILE A 99 -21.12 1.19 0.01
CA ILE A 99 -20.10 1.73 0.92
C ILE A 99 -19.82 3.17 0.52
N SER A 100 -20.08 4.11 1.43
CA SER A 100 -19.82 5.54 1.20
C SER A 100 -18.38 5.91 1.53
N LEU A 101 -17.85 6.85 0.74
CA LEU A 101 -16.61 7.59 0.97
C LEU A 101 -16.87 9.05 0.58
N GLY A 102 -17.28 9.87 1.55
CA GLY A 102 -17.76 11.23 1.31
C GLY A 102 -19.02 11.25 0.46
N THR A 103 -18.99 12.04 -0.63
CA THR A 103 -20.11 12.08 -1.60
C THR A 103 -20.04 10.95 -2.64
N ARG A 104 -18.96 10.16 -2.66
CA ARG A 104 -18.77 9.03 -3.56
C ARG A 104 -19.16 7.72 -2.88
N TRP A 105 -19.47 6.68 -3.65
CA TRP A 105 -19.79 5.37 -3.09
C TRP A 105 -19.47 4.21 -4.02
N LEU A 106 -19.36 3.02 -3.44
CA LEU A 106 -19.17 1.74 -4.13
C LEU A 106 -20.42 0.86 -3.96
N GLU A 107 -20.98 0.36 -5.06
CA GLU A 107 -21.99 -0.71 -5.09
C GLU A 107 -21.32 -2.05 -4.80
N VAL A 108 -21.90 -2.86 -3.92
CA VAL A 108 -21.48 -4.23 -3.71
C VAL A 108 -22.20 -5.15 -4.69
N ARG A 109 -21.44 -5.88 -5.51
CA ARG A 109 -21.97 -6.99 -6.32
C ARG A 109 -21.42 -8.31 -5.82
N ALA A 110 -22.31 -9.20 -5.39
CA ALA A 110 -21.90 -10.59 -5.17
C ALA A 110 -21.47 -11.23 -6.49
N THR A 111 -20.24 -11.73 -6.53
CA THR A 111 -19.65 -12.39 -7.70
C THR A 111 -19.02 -13.73 -7.31
N PRO A 112 -19.79 -14.66 -6.70
CA PRO A 112 -19.27 -15.94 -6.24
C PRO A 112 -18.78 -16.79 -7.41
N GLY A 113 -17.79 -17.63 -7.13
CA GLY A 113 -17.26 -18.58 -8.11
C GLY A 113 -15.80 -18.91 -7.88
N HIS A 114 -14.95 -17.90 -7.65
CA HIS A 114 -13.60 -18.15 -7.13
C HIS A 114 -13.68 -18.65 -5.68
N THR A 115 -14.46 -17.94 -4.85
CA THR A 115 -14.96 -18.40 -3.56
C THR A 115 -16.46 -18.11 -3.48
N ASP A 116 -17.16 -18.66 -2.49
CA ASP A 116 -18.56 -18.28 -2.22
C ASP A 116 -18.70 -16.84 -1.69
N GLY A 117 -17.64 -16.30 -1.09
CA GLY A 117 -17.58 -14.96 -0.51
C GLY A 117 -17.04 -13.88 -1.44
N CYS A 118 -16.88 -14.14 -2.73
CA CYS A 118 -16.38 -13.13 -3.66
C CYS A 118 -17.40 -12.00 -3.88
N LEU A 119 -16.92 -10.78 -3.70
CA LEU A 119 -17.58 -9.52 -4.02
C LEU A 119 -16.77 -8.76 -5.06
N SER A 120 -17.47 -7.96 -5.85
CA SER A 120 -16.91 -6.91 -6.69
C SER A 120 -17.49 -5.57 -6.28
N TYR A 121 -16.70 -4.50 -6.40
CA TYR A 121 -17.09 -3.16 -5.98
C TYR A 121 -17.19 -2.24 -7.20
N VAL A 122 -18.37 -1.68 -7.49
CA VAL A 122 -18.61 -0.80 -8.65
C VAL A 122 -18.70 0.64 -8.20
N LEU A 123 -17.94 1.54 -8.82
CA LEU A 123 -18.02 2.97 -8.53
C LEU A 123 -19.39 3.55 -8.91
N ASP A 124 -19.85 4.54 -8.16
CA ASP A 124 -21.17 5.18 -8.33
C ASP A 124 -21.54 5.60 -9.76
N ASP A 125 -20.57 6.11 -10.53
CA ASP A 125 -20.71 6.52 -11.93
C ASP A 125 -20.49 5.37 -12.93
N ARG A 126 -20.23 4.15 -12.42
CA ARG A 126 -19.95 2.91 -13.15
C ARG A 126 -18.74 2.99 -14.08
N SER A 127 -17.85 3.97 -13.88
CA SER A 127 -16.61 4.08 -14.67
C SER A 127 -15.55 3.05 -14.29
N MET A 128 -15.65 2.45 -13.10
CA MET A 128 -14.67 1.50 -12.56
C MET A 128 -15.36 0.36 -11.80
N VAL A 129 -14.82 -0.84 -11.92
CA VAL A 129 -15.18 -2.01 -11.09
C VAL A 129 -13.93 -2.71 -10.58
N PHE A 130 -13.92 -3.03 -9.29
CA PHE A 130 -12.88 -3.81 -8.62
C PHE A 130 -13.38 -5.25 -8.51
N THR A 131 -12.76 -6.16 -9.25
CA THR A 131 -13.33 -7.50 -9.51
C THR A 131 -12.78 -8.60 -8.62
N GLY A 132 -11.83 -8.27 -7.74
CA GLY A 132 -11.07 -9.26 -6.98
C GLY A 132 -10.57 -10.36 -7.92
N ASP A 133 -10.79 -11.61 -7.53
CA ASP A 133 -10.43 -12.77 -8.34
C ASP A 133 -11.59 -13.37 -9.15
N ALA A 134 -12.74 -12.67 -9.23
CA ALA A 134 -13.82 -13.13 -10.09
C ALA A 134 -13.45 -12.99 -11.58
N LEU A 135 -12.87 -11.85 -11.96
CA LEU A 135 -12.42 -11.56 -13.31
C LEU A 135 -11.03 -10.95 -13.27
N LEU A 136 -10.11 -11.50 -14.06
CA LEU A 136 -8.73 -11.03 -14.21
C LEU A 136 -8.51 -10.55 -15.65
N ILE A 137 -7.40 -9.84 -15.90
CA ILE A 137 -7.08 -9.37 -17.25
C ILE A 137 -6.77 -10.56 -18.17
N ARG A 138 -7.65 -10.81 -19.14
CA ARG A 138 -7.65 -11.98 -20.03
C ARG A 138 -7.65 -13.32 -19.27
N GLY A 139 -8.34 -13.36 -18.13
CA GLY A 139 -8.42 -14.55 -17.30
C GLY A 139 -9.51 -14.46 -16.24
N CYS A 140 -9.42 -15.33 -15.24
CA CYS A 140 -10.25 -15.31 -14.04
C CYS A 140 -9.51 -16.05 -12.92
N GLY A 141 -9.98 -15.91 -11.67
CA GLY A 141 -9.51 -16.71 -10.55
C GLY A 141 -9.82 -18.19 -10.73
N ARG A 142 -9.07 -19.03 -10.02
CA ARG A 142 -9.28 -20.48 -9.97
C ARG A 142 -10.58 -20.84 -9.24
N THR A 143 -11.11 -22.04 -9.43
CA THR A 143 -12.44 -22.43 -8.90
C THR A 143 -12.44 -23.78 -8.18
N ASP A 144 -11.28 -24.27 -7.78
CA ASP A 144 -11.03 -25.61 -7.24
C ASP A 144 -10.76 -25.64 -5.72
N PHE A 145 -10.80 -24.48 -5.06
CA PHE A 145 -10.66 -24.32 -3.60
C PHE A 145 -11.75 -23.39 -3.06
N GLN A 146 -11.88 -23.29 -1.72
CA GLN A 146 -12.75 -22.32 -1.04
C GLN A 146 -14.18 -22.26 -1.58
N GLN A 147 -14.78 -23.45 -1.76
CA GLN A 147 -16.13 -23.61 -2.30
C GLN A 147 -16.31 -23.10 -3.74
N GLY A 148 -15.22 -22.93 -4.49
CA GLY A 148 -15.24 -22.46 -5.86
C GLY A 148 -16.13 -23.29 -6.79
N SER A 149 -16.69 -22.62 -7.80
CA SER A 149 -17.53 -23.23 -8.81
C SER A 149 -17.38 -22.49 -10.15
N PRO A 150 -16.93 -23.17 -11.22
CA PRO A 150 -16.81 -22.54 -12.53
C PRO A 150 -18.17 -22.12 -13.10
N GLN A 151 -19.24 -22.89 -12.88
CA GLN A 151 -20.58 -22.52 -13.33
C GLN A 151 -21.06 -21.22 -12.64
N ARG A 152 -20.88 -21.12 -11.32
CA ARG A 152 -21.21 -19.88 -10.59
C ARG A 152 -20.33 -18.72 -11.06
N LEU A 153 -19.03 -18.96 -11.27
CA LEU A 153 -18.12 -17.92 -11.72
C LEU A 153 -18.52 -17.36 -13.09
N TYR A 154 -18.83 -18.23 -14.05
CA TYR A 154 -19.26 -17.83 -15.37
C TYR A 154 -20.50 -16.92 -15.31
N ARG A 155 -21.54 -17.36 -14.58
CA ARG A 155 -22.78 -16.58 -14.40
C ARG A 155 -22.52 -15.26 -13.69
N SER A 156 -21.77 -15.27 -12.60
CA SER A 156 -21.38 -14.07 -11.86
C SER A 156 -20.68 -13.05 -12.76
N VAL A 157 -19.70 -13.49 -13.55
CA VAL A 157 -18.97 -12.59 -14.46
C VAL A 157 -19.89 -12.01 -15.53
N HIS A 158 -20.71 -12.83 -16.18
CA HIS A 158 -21.61 -12.37 -17.25
C HIS A 158 -22.72 -11.45 -16.74
N GLU A 159 -23.39 -11.84 -15.65
CA GLU A 159 -24.55 -11.13 -15.12
C GLU A 159 -24.16 -9.86 -14.35
N GLN A 160 -23.01 -9.87 -13.65
CA GLN A 160 -22.64 -8.81 -12.71
C GLN A 160 -21.50 -7.93 -13.18
N LEU A 161 -20.62 -8.40 -14.07
CA LEU A 161 -19.44 -7.63 -14.49
C LEU A 161 -19.54 -7.23 -15.97
N LEU A 162 -19.80 -8.19 -16.87
CA LEU A 162 -19.88 -7.90 -18.30
C LEU A 162 -21.18 -7.20 -18.73
N SER A 163 -22.13 -7.08 -17.80
CA SER A 163 -23.36 -6.28 -17.92
C SER A 163 -23.16 -4.78 -17.61
N LEU A 164 -21.97 -4.38 -17.13
CA LEU A 164 -21.60 -2.98 -16.94
C LEU A 164 -21.36 -2.28 -18.30
N PRO A 165 -21.28 -0.93 -18.32
CA PRO A 165 -20.92 -0.19 -19.53
C PRO A 165 -19.59 -0.67 -20.14
N ASP A 166 -19.51 -0.64 -21.46
CA ASP A 166 -18.36 -1.11 -22.24
C ASP A 166 -17.04 -0.46 -21.85
N ASP A 167 -17.07 0.81 -21.49
CA ASP A 167 -15.95 1.64 -21.07
C ASP A 167 -15.63 1.55 -19.57
N CYS A 168 -16.39 0.76 -18.80
CA CYS A 168 -16.12 0.50 -17.40
C CYS A 168 -14.76 -0.21 -17.25
N ALA A 169 -13.84 0.43 -16.53
CA ALA A 169 -12.51 -0.10 -16.26
C ALA A 169 -12.56 -1.27 -15.25
N ILE A 170 -11.88 -2.35 -15.56
CA ILE A 170 -11.77 -3.56 -14.73
C ILE A 170 -10.43 -3.55 -14.00
N TYR A 171 -10.51 -3.55 -12.68
CA TYR A 171 -9.38 -3.58 -11.75
C TYR A 171 -9.38 -4.90 -10.95
N PRO A 172 -8.53 -5.87 -11.30
CA PRO A 172 -8.53 -7.19 -10.67
C PRO A 172 -7.80 -7.21 -9.32
N GLY A 173 -7.98 -8.27 -8.55
CA GLY A 173 -7.20 -8.53 -7.33
C GLY A 173 -5.73 -8.88 -7.62
N HIS A 174 -5.45 -9.49 -8.78
CA HIS A 174 -4.11 -9.95 -9.14
C HIS A 174 -3.80 -9.76 -10.62
N ASP A 175 -2.51 -9.59 -10.92
CA ASP A 175 -1.94 -9.81 -12.25
C ASP A 175 -0.49 -10.31 -12.14
N TYR A 176 -0.12 -11.24 -13.03
CA TYR A 176 1.18 -11.91 -13.01
C TYR A 176 2.07 -11.53 -14.21
N ARG A 177 1.69 -10.50 -14.98
CA ARG A 177 2.32 -10.09 -16.24
C ARG A 177 2.65 -8.59 -16.31
N GLY A 178 2.33 -7.82 -15.27
CA GLY A 178 2.51 -6.37 -15.22
C GLY A 178 1.39 -5.58 -15.90
N LEU A 179 0.22 -6.19 -16.11
CA LEU A 179 -0.96 -5.52 -16.64
C LEU A 179 -1.82 -4.96 -15.51
N SER A 180 -2.17 -3.68 -15.57
CA SER A 180 -2.81 -2.97 -14.47
C SER A 180 -4.33 -2.84 -14.57
N VAL A 181 -4.89 -2.78 -15.77
CA VAL A 181 -6.31 -2.51 -16.01
C VAL A 181 -6.76 -3.11 -17.35
N SER A 182 -8.04 -3.47 -17.45
CA SER A 182 -8.72 -3.70 -18.74
C SER A 182 -10.09 -3.02 -18.74
N SER A 183 -10.98 -3.38 -19.66
CA SER A 183 -12.33 -2.84 -19.75
C SER A 183 -13.35 -3.95 -20.00
N VAL A 184 -14.62 -3.66 -19.70
CA VAL A 184 -15.72 -4.58 -19.96
C VAL A 184 -15.78 -4.98 -21.42
N ALA A 185 -15.64 -4.03 -22.36
CA ALA A 185 -15.64 -4.33 -23.78
C ALA A 185 -14.51 -5.28 -24.19
N GLU A 186 -13.32 -5.06 -23.63
CA GLU A 186 -12.17 -5.91 -23.88
C GLU A 186 -12.36 -7.32 -23.33
N GLU A 187 -12.75 -7.48 -22.07
CA GLU A 187 -12.92 -8.81 -21.46
C GLU A 187 -14.10 -9.56 -22.10
N ARG A 188 -15.22 -8.87 -22.36
CA ARG A 188 -16.37 -9.48 -23.04
C ARG A 188 -16.04 -10.01 -24.43
N ARG A 189 -15.12 -9.35 -25.16
CA ARG A 189 -14.74 -9.77 -26.52
C ARG A 189 -13.53 -10.70 -26.56
N LEU A 190 -12.55 -10.48 -25.69
CA LEU A 190 -11.19 -11.01 -25.84
C LEU A 190 -10.74 -11.89 -24.67
N ASN A 191 -11.54 -12.05 -23.60
CA ASN A 191 -11.20 -12.99 -22.55
C ASN A 191 -11.20 -14.43 -23.13
N PRO A 192 -10.06 -15.13 -23.13
CA PRO A 192 -9.94 -16.42 -23.81
C PRO A 192 -10.69 -17.56 -23.11
N ARG A 193 -11.20 -17.34 -21.89
CA ARG A 193 -11.92 -18.36 -21.12
C ARG A 193 -13.43 -18.19 -21.19
N LEU A 194 -13.91 -16.95 -21.10
CA LEU A 194 -15.32 -16.63 -20.87
C LEU A 194 -15.88 -15.51 -21.75
N GLY A 195 -15.06 -14.90 -22.61
CA GLY A 195 -15.47 -13.87 -23.56
C GLY A 195 -15.82 -14.44 -24.94
N GLY A 196 -16.20 -13.56 -25.86
CA GLY A 196 -16.63 -13.94 -27.21
C GLY A 196 -17.88 -14.83 -27.16
N ASP A 197 -17.86 -15.91 -27.94
CA ASP A 197 -18.95 -16.87 -28.03
C ASP A 197 -18.80 -18.07 -27.06
N ALA A 198 -17.89 -17.98 -26.09
CA ALA A 198 -17.64 -19.06 -25.13
C ALA A 198 -18.88 -19.34 -24.27
N SER A 199 -19.37 -20.59 -24.26
CA SER A 199 -20.49 -21.01 -23.41
C SER A 199 -20.04 -21.35 -21.98
N GLU A 200 -21.01 -21.46 -21.06
CA GLU A 200 -20.75 -21.95 -19.69
C GLU A 200 -20.08 -23.34 -19.70
N GLY A 201 -20.42 -24.18 -20.68
CA GLY A 201 -19.83 -25.51 -20.87
C GLY A 201 -18.36 -25.45 -21.27
N ASP A 202 -18.02 -24.59 -22.24
CA ASP A 202 -16.64 -24.38 -22.68
C ASP A 202 -15.76 -23.87 -21.52
N PHE A 203 -16.27 -22.86 -20.80
CA PHE A 203 -15.61 -22.30 -19.64
C PHE A 203 -15.39 -23.35 -18.54
N THR A 204 -16.44 -24.10 -18.19
CA THR A 204 -16.36 -25.14 -17.16
C THR A 204 -15.34 -26.21 -17.54
N GLY A 205 -15.39 -26.69 -18.78
CA GLY A 205 -14.42 -27.65 -19.30
C GLY A 205 -12.99 -27.13 -19.21
N HIS A 206 -12.76 -25.86 -19.58
CA HIS A 206 -11.45 -25.23 -19.44
C HIS A 206 -10.99 -25.16 -17.98
N MET A 207 -11.83 -24.67 -17.07
CA MET A 207 -11.46 -24.46 -15.66
C MET A 207 -11.12 -25.77 -14.94
N LEU A 208 -11.85 -26.86 -15.22
CA LEU A 208 -11.59 -28.18 -14.64
C LEU A 208 -10.27 -28.81 -15.11
N ASN A 209 -9.68 -28.31 -16.21
CA ASN A 209 -8.45 -28.84 -16.80
C ASN A 209 -7.24 -27.91 -16.65
N LEU A 210 -7.32 -26.86 -15.81
CA LEU A 210 -6.22 -25.93 -15.58
C LEU A 210 -4.99 -26.55 -14.89
N ALA A 211 -5.19 -27.62 -14.10
CA ALA A 211 -4.12 -28.37 -13.40
C ALA A 211 -3.11 -27.48 -12.66
N LEU A 212 -3.57 -26.43 -11.97
CA LEU A 212 -2.69 -25.49 -11.27
C LEU A 212 -2.09 -26.11 -10.02
N PRO A 213 -0.84 -25.72 -9.66
CA PRO A 213 -0.25 -26.10 -8.38
C PRO A 213 -1.13 -25.69 -7.19
N HIS A 214 -0.97 -26.40 -6.08
CA HIS A 214 -1.59 -26.02 -4.81
C HIS A 214 -1.13 -24.60 -4.40
N PRO A 215 -2.03 -23.71 -3.96
CA PRO A 215 -1.64 -22.36 -3.52
C PRO A 215 -0.63 -22.42 -2.37
N LYS A 216 0.44 -21.63 -2.47
CA LYS A 216 1.60 -21.70 -1.56
C LYS A 216 1.27 -21.26 -0.13
N GLN A 217 0.41 -20.25 0.02
CA GLN A 217 0.13 -19.61 1.32
C GLN A 217 -1.22 -20.00 1.93
N MET A 218 -2.03 -20.82 1.26
CA MET A 218 -3.44 -21.02 1.67
C MET A 218 -3.61 -21.57 3.08
N ALA A 219 -2.72 -22.47 3.51
CA ALA A 219 -2.73 -23.04 4.86
C ALA A 219 -2.43 -22.00 5.98
N VAL A 220 -1.85 -20.85 5.61
CA VAL A 220 -1.54 -19.74 6.52
C VAL A 220 -2.54 -18.60 6.32
N ALA A 221 -2.78 -18.21 5.07
CA ALA A 221 -3.59 -17.07 4.69
C ALA A 221 -5.07 -17.25 5.03
N VAL A 222 -5.66 -18.38 4.64
CA VAL A 222 -7.11 -18.58 4.84
C VAL A 222 -7.50 -18.56 6.32
N PRO A 223 -6.83 -19.29 7.24
CA PRO A 223 -7.15 -19.22 8.66
C PRO A 223 -7.01 -17.81 9.23
N ALA A 224 -5.94 -17.08 8.88
CA ALA A 224 -5.73 -15.72 9.33
C ALA A 224 -6.80 -14.76 8.79
N ASN A 225 -7.19 -14.91 7.53
CA ASN A 225 -8.18 -14.04 6.87
C ASN A 225 -9.60 -14.34 7.34
N LEU A 226 -9.90 -15.55 7.83
CA LEU A 226 -11.13 -15.84 8.57
C LEU A 226 -11.19 -15.14 9.93
N GLN A 227 -10.07 -14.60 10.43
CA GLN A 227 -9.99 -13.69 11.57
C GLN A 227 -9.70 -12.24 11.13
N CYS A 228 -10.03 -11.89 9.88
CA CYS A 228 -9.79 -10.58 9.28
C CYS A 228 -8.33 -10.11 9.29
N GLY A 229 -7.37 -11.04 9.30
CA GLY A 229 -5.94 -10.73 9.33
C GLY A 229 -5.42 -10.39 10.73
N ARG A 230 -6.18 -10.72 11.79
CA ARG A 230 -5.71 -10.59 13.17
C ARG A 230 -4.39 -11.36 13.35
N PRO A 231 -3.31 -10.70 13.82
CA PRO A 231 -2.06 -11.38 14.12
C PRO A 231 -2.26 -12.51 15.15
N GLU A 232 -1.73 -13.69 14.85
CA GLU A 232 -1.61 -14.81 15.79
C GLU A 232 -0.15 -15.23 15.93
N GLY A 233 0.23 -15.63 17.14
CA GLY A 233 1.59 -16.10 17.44
C GLY A 233 2.66 -15.04 17.20
N GLU A 234 3.72 -15.41 16.45
CA GLU A 234 4.90 -14.58 16.20
C GLU A 234 4.77 -13.65 14.98
N ARG A 235 3.67 -13.73 14.20
CA ARG A 235 3.52 -12.90 13.01
C ARG A 235 3.24 -11.45 13.40
N GLN A 236 4.28 -10.63 13.41
CA GLN A 236 4.15 -9.20 13.63
C GLN A 236 4.35 -8.43 12.32
N PRO A 237 3.69 -7.27 12.16
CA PRO A 237 4.04 -6.36 11.07
C PRO A 237 5.52 -5.93 11.18
N PRO A 238 6.13 -5.46 10.09
CA PRO A 238 7.49 -4.94 10.13
C PRO A 238 7.66 -3.92 11.26
N ALA A 239 8.61 -4.17 12.17
CA ALA A 239 8.87 -3.28 13.29
C ALA A 239 9.42 -1.94 12.78
N ASP A 240 8.93 -0.86 13.37
CA ASP A 240 9.52 0.45 13.17
C ASP A 240 10.80 0.56 14.02
N PRO A 241 11.78 1.38 13.62
CA PRO A 241 13.02 1.55 14.39
C PRO A 241 12.73 2.05 15.80
N ASP A 242 13.52 1.56 16.76
CA ASP A 242 13.36 1.82 18.20
C ASP A 242 14.29 2.92 18.73
N TRP A 243 15.24 3.40 17.92
CA TRP A 243 16.24 4.36 18.35
C TRP A 243 15.76 5.82 18.36
N ALA A 244 14.62 6.12 17.74
CA ALA A 244 14.01 7.45 17.73
C ALA A 244 12.53 7.39 17.33
N SER A 245 11.77 8.46 17.62
CA SER A 245 10.45 8.66 17.03
C SER A 245 10.61 9.08 15.57
N LEU A 246 10.46 8.12 14.67
CA LEU A 246 10.62 8.32 13.22
C LEU A 246 9.30 8.18 12.49
N THR A 247 9.21 8.77 11.31
CA THR A 247 8.10 8.55 10.39
C THR A 247 8.60 8.05 9.04
N TRP A 248 7.95 7.05 8.49
CA TRP A 248 8.28 6.54 7.16
C TRP A 248 7.69 7.44 6.08
N ALA A 249 8.54 7.93 5.17
CA ALA A 249 8.12 8.62 3.97
C ALA A 249 7.82 7.62 2.84
N PHE A 250 6.82 7.91 2.01
CA PHE A 250 6.44 7.04 0.89
C PHE A 250 7.58 6.87 -0.12
N GLY A 251 8.52 7.82 -0.16
CA GLY A 251 9.76 7.74 -0.92
C GLY A 251 10.76 6.67 -0.44
N GLY A 252 10.45 5.92 0.62
CA GLY A 252 11.23 4.75 1.02
C GLY A 252 12.35 5.05 2.03
N TYR A 253 12.20 6.06 2.87
CA TYR A 253 13.19 6.45 3.87
C TYR A 253 12.52 6.90 5.18
N TRP A 254 13.28 6.85 6.27
CA TRP A 254 12.84 7.35 7.56
C TRP A 254 13.07 8.85 7.67
N GLU A 255 12.16 9.55 8.32
CA GLU A 255 12.28 10.96 8.67
C GLU A 255 12.26 11.14 10.19
N VAL A 256 13.06 12.08 10.67
CA VAL A 256 13.03 12.59 12.04
C VAL A 256 12.60 14.05 12.03
N GLN A 257 11.75 14.45 12.99
CA GLN A 257 11.36 15.85 13.13
C GLN A 257 12.45 16.66 13.85
N PRO A 258 12.58 17.98 13.58
CA PRO A 258 13.59 18.82 14.22
C PRO A 258 13.66 18.71 15.75
N ALA A 259 12.52 18.82 16.45
CA ALA A 259 12.48 18.68 17.91
C ALA A 259 13.03 17.32 18.41
N VAL A 260 12.69 16.22 17.71
CA VAL A 260 13.20 14.89 18.06
C VAL A 260 14.71 14.80 17.85
N LEU A 261 15.24 15.39 16.77
CA LEU A 261 16.68 15.43 16.53
C LEU A 261 17.41 16.27 17.59
N GLU A 262 16.84 17.40 18.02
CA GLU A 262 17.41 18.21 19.10
C GLU A 262 17.51 17.42 20.41
N ASP A 263 16.44 16.70 20.79
CA ASP A 263 16.41 15.86 21.99
C ASP A 263 17.41 14.69 21.93
N LEU A 264 17.63 14.11 20.74
CA LEU A 264 18.61 13.04 20.55
C LEU A 264 20.05 13.53 20.77
N GLY A 265 20.33 14.79 20.42
CA GLY A 265 21.63 15.43 20.60
C GLY A 265 22.83 14.53 20.22
N PRO A 266 23.77 14.26 21.13
CA PRO A 266 24.99 13.50 20.82
C PRO A 266 24.77 12.00 20.61
N LEU A 267 23.57 11.47 20.84
CA LEU A 267 23.27 10.04 20.64
C LEU A 267 23.31 9.64 19.16
N VAL A 268 23.18 10.61 18.26
CA VAL A 268 23.23 10.41 16.80
C VAL A 268 24.44 11.11 16.18
N GLN A 269 24.81 10.70 14.98
CA GLN A 269 25.75 11.43 14.13
C GLN A 269 24.98 12.17 13.04
N VAL A 270 25.08 13.51 13.05
CA VAL A 270 24.46 14.36 12.03
C VAL A 270 25.41 14.48 10.84
N VAL A 271 24.93 14.16 9.64
CA VAL A 271 25.70 14.22 8.40
C VAL A 271 25.11 15.30 7.50
N ASP A 272 25.81 16.42 7.37
CA ASP A 272 25.42 17.52 6.48
C ASP A 272 25.92 17.24 5.07
N VAL A 273 24.99 16.96 4.16
CA VAL A 273 25.29 16.59 2.76
C VAL A 273 25.23 17.77 1.79
N ARG A 274 25.21 18.99 2.32
CA ARG A 274 25.42 20.21 1.54
C ARG A 274 26.87 20.31 1.05
N GLU A 275 27.09 21.17 0.07
CA GLU A 275 28.44 21.48 -0.41
C GLU A 275 29.25 22.18 0.70
N ALA A 276 30.58 22.04 0.68
CA ALA A 276 31.45 22.66 1.68
C ALA A 276 31.28 24.19 1.75
N SER A 277 30.94 24.82 0.62
CA SER A 277 30.64 26.26 0.53
C SER A 277 29.38 26.67 1.30
N GLU A 278 28.44 25.75 1.55
CA GLU A 278 27.22 26.00 2.32
C GLU A 278 27.44 25.87 3.85
N VAL A 279 28.56 25.26 4.30
CA VAL A 279 28.80 24.89 5.72
C VAL A 279 29.97 25.66 6.37
N GLY A 280 30.98 26.05 5.59
CA GLY A 280 32.26 26.60 6.09
C GLY A 280 32.25 28.08 6.49
N GLU A 281 33.42 28.73 6.50
CA GLU A 281 33.59 30.15 6.90
C GLU A 281 32.80 31.15 6.02
N HIS A 282 32.32 30.70 4.86
CA HIS A 282 31.45 31.44 3.95
C HIS A 282 30.04 30.84 3.87
N ALA A 283 29.62 30.12 4.93
CA ALA A 283 28.34 29.44 5.00
C ALA A 283 27.18 30.36 4.63
N ASP A 284 26.13 29.76 4.08
CA ASP A 284 24.87 30.47 3.94
C ASP A 284 24.34 30.92 5.32
N ALA A 285 23.40 31.87 5.33
CA ALA A 285 22.82 32.40 6.57
C ALA A 285 22.10 31.33 7.45
N LEU A 286 22.05 30.07 7.01
CA LEU A 286 21.43 28.97 7.75
C LEU A 286 22.38 28.37 8.80
N GLY A 287 23.70 28.56 8.68
CA GLY A 287 24.69 27.91 9.54
C GLY A 287 24.65 26.39 9.41
N HIS A 288 25.11 25.66 10.43
CA HIS A 288 25.02 24.19 10.49
C HIS A 288 24.71 23.69 11.91
N ILE A 289 24.25 22.44 12.04
CA ILE A 289 23.96 21.84 13.35
C ILE A 289 25.27 21.56 14.07
N ALA A 290 25.38 21.94 15.34
CA ALA A 290 26.60 21.75 16.13
C ALA A 290 27.06 20.29 16.11
N GLY A 291 28.32 20.05 15.78
CA GLY A 291 28.91 18.70 15.71
C GLY A 291 28.54 17.89 14.46
N SER A 292 27.87 18.48 13.47
CA SER A 292 27.61 17.81 12.19
C SER A 292 28.89 17.54 11.39
N ILE A 293 28.95 16.38 10.74
CA ILE A 293 30.02 16.00 9.81
C ILE A 293 29.60 16.44 8.41
N ASN A 294 30.38 17.29 7.74
CA ASN A 294 30.10 17.65 6.35
C ASN A 294 30.64 16.59 5.38
N LEU A 295 29.72 15.89 4.72
CA LEU A 295 29.99 14.91 3.67
C LEU A 295 29.07 15.21 2.48
N PRO A 296 29.50 16.06 1.53
CA PRO A 296 28.69 16.41 0.36
C PRO A 296 28.12 15.18 -0.34
N LEU A 297 26.87 15.27 -0.83
CA LEU A 297 26.13 14.12 -1.38
C LEU A 297 26.91 13.36 -2.48
N GLY A 298 27.65 14.09 -3.33
CA GLY A 298 28.46 13.49 -4.40
C GLY A 298 29.67 12.68 -3.91
N GLU A 299 30.20 12.99 -2.73
CA GLU A 299 31.34 12.31 -2.12
C GLU A 299 30.91 11.19 -1.16
N LEU A 300 29.68 11.26 -0.65
CA LEU A 300 29.14 10.36 0.36
C LEU A 300 29.39 8.87 0.07
N PRO A 301 29.17 8.33 -1.16
CA PRO A 301 29.38 6.91 -1.43
C PRO A 301 30.83 6.44 -1.21
N ALA A 302 31.82 7.30 -1.48
CA ALA A 302 33.24 6.98 -1.29
C ALA A 302 33.70 7.13 0.17
N ARG A 303 32.93 7.88 0.97
CA ARG A 303 33.30 8.31 2.33
C ARG A 303 32.40 7.71 3.42
N VAL A 304 31.53 6.75 3.09
CA VAL A 304 30.66 6.06 4.07
C VAL A 304 31.45 5.47 5.25
N ALA A 305 32.68 5.01 5.01
CA ALA A 305 33.54 4.43 6.05
C ALA A 305 33.99 5.42 7.14
N GLU A 306 33.79 6.73 6.95
CA GLU A 306 34.03 7.74 7.98
C GLU A 306 32.93 7.75 9.06
N LEU A 307 31.77 7.13 8.78
CA LEU A 307 30.63 7.07 9.68
C LEU A 307 30.73 5.86 10.62
N ASP A 308 30.40 6.08 11.90
CA ASP A 308 30.30 4.98 12.86
C ASP A 308 29.01 4.19 12.65
N ALA A 309 29.10 2.97 12.11
CA ALA A 309 27.94 2.10 11.88
C ALA A 309 27.23 1.68 13.19
N ALA A 310 27.89 1.80 14.34
CA ALA A 310 27.32 1.54 15.66
C ALA A 310 26.49 2.71 16.20
N ARG A 311 26.42 3.85 15.51
CA ARG A 311 25.60 5.02 15.89
C ARG A 311 24.53 5.34 14.83
N PRO A 312 23.31 5.74 15.23
CA PRO A 312 22.30 6.18 14.27
C PRO A 312 22.73 7.45 13.53
N VAL A 313 22.37 7.54 12.26
CA VAL A 313 22.72 8.65 11.36
C VAL A 313 21.50 9.48 11.05
N VAL A 314 21.64 10.80 11.18
CA VAL A 314 20.64 11.75 10.66
C VAL A 314 21.28 12.60 9.58
N THR A 315 20.78 12.44 8.35
CA THR A 315 21.24 13.22 7.21
C THR A 315 20.50 14.55 7.15
N VAL A 316 21.21 15.63 6.87
CA VAL A 316 20.66 16.98 6.75
C VAL A 316 21.15 17.66 5.48
N CYS A 317 20.28 18.44 4.87
CA CYS A 317 20.66 19.40 3.84
C CYS A 317 19.80 20.66 3.99
N ARG A 318 19.86 21.57 3.00
CA ARG A 318 19.08 22.81 3.02
C ARG A 318 17.57 22.58 3.22
N SER A 319 16.92 21.70 2.45
CA SER A 319 15.45 21.55 2.40
C SER A 319 14.93 20.14 2.68
N GLY A 320 15.81 19.17 2.92
CA GLY A 320 15.45 17.75 3.08
C GLY A 320 15.60 16.91 1.81
N ALA A 321 15.77 17.51 0.63
CA ALA A 321 15.79 16.77 -0.64
C ALA A 321 17.08 15.94 -0.85
N ARG A 322 18.25 16.57 -0.75
CA ARG A 322 19.56 15.89 -0.90
C ARG A 322 19.80 14.89 0.22
N SER A 323 19.36 15.23 1.45
CA SER A 323 19.49 14.36 2.61
C SER A 323 18.58 13.14 2.54
N ALA A 324 17.38 13.22 1.95
CA ALA A 324 16.58 12.03 1.66
C ALA A 324 17.32 11.05 0.73
N GLN A 325 17.97 11.55 -0.33
CA GLN A 325 18.80 10.71 -1.20
C GLN A 325 19.99 10.12 -0.44
N ALA A 326 20.66 10.91 0.41
CA ALA A 326 21.74 10.43 1.26
C ALA A 326 21.28 9.31 2.20
N ALA A 327 20.10 9.43 2.81
CA ALA A 327 19.55 8.41 3.68
C ALA A 327 19.39 7.07 2.96
N VAL A 328 18.84 7.09 1.74
CA VAL A 328 18.71 5.89 0.89
C VAL A 328 20.07 5.30 0.50
N LEU A 329 21.06 6.14 0.17
CA LEU A 329 22.42 5.67 -0.16
C LEU A 329 23.08 4.98 1.04
N LEU A 330 22.97 5.56 2.23
CA LEU A 330 23.52 4.98 3.46
C LEU A 330 22.84 3.66 3.83
N GLN A 331 21.52 3.57 3.68
CA GLN A 331 20.78 2.32 3.87
C GLN A 331 21.26 1.23 2.91
N LYS A 332 21.46 1.56 1.62
CA LYS A 332 22.02 0.63 0.62
C LYS A 332 23.47 0.24 0.91
N ALA A 333 24.23 1.11 1.57
CA ALA A 333 25.59 0.83 2.02
C ALA A 333 25.65 -0.01 3.32
N GLY A 334 24.50 -0.43 3.86
CA GLY A 334 24.42 -1.33 5.02
C GLY A 334 24.20 -0.65 6.36
N LEU A 335 24.03 0.69 6.41
CA LEU A 335 23.67 1.37 7.65
C LEU A 335 22.17 1.18 7.92
N SER A 336 21.84 0.43 8.96
CA SER A 336 20.44 0.08 9.29
C SER A 336 19.68 1.17 10.05
N ARG A 337 20.38 2.11 10.71
CA ARG A 337 19.80 3.18 11.53
C ARG A 337 20.09 4.54 10.91
N VAL A 338 19.27 4.90 9.92
CA VAL A 338 19.44 6.15 9.15
C VAL A 338 18.09 6.85 9.02
N ALA A 339 18.06 8.15 9.26
CA ALA A 339 16.92 9.02 8.99
C ALA A 339 17.33 10.30 8.25
N ASN A 340 16.37 10.92 7.58
CA ASN A 340 16.43 12.24 6.98
C ASN A 340 15.84 13.28 7.94
N LEU A 341 16.47 14.44 8.09
CA LEU A 341 15.84 15.56 8.80
C LEU A 341 14.71 16.15 7.96
N ALA A 342 13.47 15.99 8.44
CA ALA A 342 12.28 16.47 7.74
C ALA A 342 12.33 17.99 7.52
N GLY A 343 12.27 18.42 6.25
CA GLY A 343 12.33 19.83 5.86
C GLY A 343 13.71 20.49 5.93
N GLY A 344 14.76 19.74 6.31
CA GLY A 344 16.14 20.23 6.35
C GLY A 344 16.37 21.44 7.26
N LEU A 345 17.48 22.14 7.02
CA LEU A 345 17.88 23.31 7.81
C LEU A 345 16.90 24.48 7.71
N LEU A 346 16.18 24.63 6.60
CA LEU A 346 15.13 25.64 6.48
C LEU A 346 14.06 25.47 7.57
N ARG A 347 13.60 24.23 7.80
CA ARG A 347 12.62 23.94 8.87
C ARG A 347 13.26 24.04 10.24
N TRP A 348 14.46 23.50 10.41
CA TRP A 348 15.23 23.58 11.67
C TRP A 348 15.35 25.04 12.15
N ARG A 349 15.83 25.94 11.29
CA ARG A 349 15.96 27.38 11.58
C ARG A 349 14.60 28.05 11.74
N GLY A 350 13.63 27.73 10.89
CA GLY A 350 12.28 28.28 10.98
C GLY A 350 11.56 27.95 12.28
N GLN A 351 11.97 26.89 12.98
CA GLN A 351 11.46 26.49 14.29
C GLN A 351 12.34 26.97 15.47
N GLY A 352 13.41 27.73 15.20
CA GLY A 352 14.24 28.34 16.24
C GLY A 352 15.30 27.41 16.85
N HIS A 353 15.57 26.25 16.24
CA HIS A 353 16.58 25.31 16.74
C HIS A 353 18.01 25.84 16.54
N PRO A 354 18.96 25.49 17.43
CA PRO A 354 20.30 26.06 17.47
C PRO A 354 21.16 25.67 16.27
N VAL A 355 22.01 26.59 15.82
CA VAL A 355 23.03 26.35 14.78
C VAL A 355 24.33 27.08 15.12
N VAL A 356 25.41 26.65 14.49
CA VAL A 356 26.73 27.31 14.52
C VAL A 356 26.97 28.03 13.19
N GLY A 357 27.58 29.21 13.25
CA GLY A 357 28.02 29.95 12.06
C GLY A 357 26.94 30.74 11.32
N SER A 358 25.74 30.93 11.90
CA SER A 358 24.81 31.94 11.38
C SER A 358 25.28 33.32 11.84
N GLY A 359 25.57 34.23 10.90
CA GLY A 359 25.74 35.65 11.24
C GLY A 359 24.46 36.18 11.88
N ASP A 360 24.61 36.88 13.01
CA ASP A 360 23.54 37.64 13.66
C ASP A 360 22.98 38.73 12.74
#